data_AF-A0A7Y2VR08-F1
#
_entry.id   AF-A0A7Y2VR08-F1
#
_cell.length_a   1.000
_cell.length_b   1.000
_cell.length_c   1.000
_cell.angle_alpha   90.00
_cell.angle_beta   90.00
_cell.angle_gamma   90.00
#
_symmetry.space_group_name_H-M   'P 1'
#
loop_
_entity.id
_entity.type
_entity.pdbx_description
1 polymer ?
#
loop_
_entity_poly.entity_id
_entity_poly.type
_entity_poly.pdbx_seq_one_letter_code
_entity_poly.pdbx_strand_id
1 'polypeptide(L)'
;MKNVLRIIPWNKCFLLSFSLLPLIVITGFYGLYTNKFYFLKIDNYIFTFLVMIHVYFLNSLLRADRDSSIPLNSLRTIEFAMYAILPVYLFKLAETLYVLMTYFDYSEHVFPPTFLPVGILILFLQALLILLTLTTFQHRRDRLGPYRYDRINEL
;
A
#
# COMPACT_ATOMS: atom_id res chain seq x y z
N MET A 1 7.25 12.70 -14.88
CA MET A 1 6.19 12.45 -13.86
C MET A 1 5.01 13.42 -13.91
N LYS A 2 5.11 14.61 -14.55
CA LYS A 2 3.98 15.56 -14.70
C LYS A 2 2.70 14.95 -15.33
N ASN A 3 2.84 13.96 -16.22
CA ASN A 3 1.68 13.33 -16.87
C ASN A 3 0.91 12.37 -15.94
N VAL A 4 1.59 11.66 -15.03
CA VAL A 4 0.95 10.70 -14.11
C VAL A 4 0.05 11.43 -13.09
N LEU A 5 0.52 12.57 -12.58
CA LEU A 5 -0.22 13.42 -11.64
C LEU A 5 -1.47 14.07 -12.26
N ARG A 6 -1.49 14.19 -13.60
CA ARG A 6 -2.66 14.68 -14.35
C ARG A 6 -3.71 13.59 -14.57
N ILE A 7 -3.28 12.33 -14.68
CA ILE A 7 -4.17 11.17 -14.85
C ILE A 7 -4.84 10.81 -13.50
N ILE A 8 -4.08 10.85 -12.40
CA ILE A 8 -4.60 10.53 -11.06
C ILE A 8 -4.49 11.78 -10.17
N PRO A 9 -5.53 12.64 -10.13
CA PRO A 9 -5.56 13.80 -9.25
C PRO A 9 -5.59 13.36 -7.78
N TRP A 10 -5.08 14.21 -6.88
CA TRP A 10 -4.94 13.92 -5.46
C TRP A 10 -6.19 13.32 -4.81
N ASN A 11 -7.38 13.92 -5.03
CA ASN A 11 -8.63 13.43 -4.44
C ASN A 11 -8.97 12.00 -4.87
N LYS A 12 -8.70 11.64 -6.13
CA LYS A 12 -8.91 10.28 -6.64
C LYS A 12 -7.84 9.33 -6.12
N CYS A 13 -6.58 9.76 -6.07
CA CYS A 13 -5.48 8.98 -5.50
C CYS A 13 -5.79 8.61 -4.04
N PHE A 14 -6.16 9.60 -3.23
CA PHE A 14 -6.53 9.41 -1.83
C PHE A 14 -7.70 8.43 -1.69
N LEU A 15 -8.80 8.65 -2.43
CA LEU A 15 -9.98 7.80 -2.36
C LEU A 15 -9.65 6.35 -2.78
N LEU A 16 -8.93 6.17 -3.89
CA LEU A 16 -8.52 4.85 -4.37
C LEU A 16 -7.62 4.15 -3.34
N SER A 17 -6.61 4.83 -2.79
CA SER A 17 -5.74 4.26 -1.76
C SER A 17 -6.56 3.88 -0.52
N PHE A 18 -7.42 4.78 -0.05
CA PHE A 18 -8.22 4.56 1.15
C PHE A 18 -9.20 3.39 1.00
N SER A 19 -9.80 3.22 -0.19
CA SER A 19 -10.67 2.08 -0.51
C SER A 19 -9.90 0.78 -0.75
N LEU A 20 -8.67 0.86 -1.29
CA LEU A 20 -7.85 -0.31 -1.60
C LEU A 20 -7.26 -0.96 -0.34
N LEU A 21 -6.89 -0.17 0.68
CA LEU A 21 -6.24 -0.68 1.89
C LEU A 21 -7.09 -1.74 2.65
N PRO A 22 -8.40 -1.54 2.90
CA PRO A 22 -9.25 -2.58 3.47
C PRO A 22 -9.32 -3.85 2.62
N LEU A 23 -9.40 -3.69 1.29
CA LEU A 23 -9.48 -4.83 0.37
C LEU A 23 -8.20 -5.66 0.42
N ILE A 24 -7.05 -4.98 0.43
CA ILE A 24 -5.73 -5.61 0.58
C ILE A 24 -5.64 -6.39 1.90
N VAL A 25 -6.13 -5.83 3.02
CA VAL A 25 -6.17 -6.52 4.31
C VAL A 25 -7.02 -7.79 4.22
N ILE A 26 -8.24 -7.70 3.70
CA ILE A 26 -9.15 -8.85 3.56
C ILE A 26 -8.51 -9.94 2.71
N THR A 27 -7.94 -9.58 1.56
CA THR A 27 -7.27 -10.54 0.67
C THR A 27 -6.02 -11.17 1.30
N GLY A 28 -5.37 -10.49 2.25
CA GLY A 28 -4.23 -11.03 2.99
C GLY A 28 -4.59 -12.24 3.86
N PHE A 29 -5.86 -12.41 4.23
CA PHE A 29 -6.34 -13.58 4.97
C PHE A 29 -6.79 -14.73 4.06
N TYR A 30 -6.83 -14.54 2.75
CA TYR A 30 -7.32 -15.55 1.81
C TYR A 30 -6.20 -16.52 1.37
N GLY A 31 -6.41 -17.82 1.54
CA GLY A 31 -5.51 -18.85 1.07
C GLY A 31 -5.85 -19.33 -0.34
N LEU A 32 -5.00 -19.00 -1.30
CA LEU A 32 -5.18 -19.36 -2.72
C LEU A 32 -5.30 -20.87 -2.96
N TYR A 33 -4.45 -21.67 -2.31
CA TYR A 33 -4.43 -23.13 -2.48
C TYR A 33 -5.67 -23.84 -1.94
N THR A 34 -6.33 -23.26 -0.93
CA THR A 34 -7.40 -23.96 -0.19
C THR A 34 -8.78 -23.32 -0.35
N ASN A 35 -8.86 -22.15 -1.00
CA ASN A 35 -10.10 -21.38 -1.16
C ASN A 35 -10.79 -21.08 0.20
N LYS A 36 -9.99 -20.76 1.23
CA LYS A 36 -10.46 -20.51 2.61
C LYS A 36 -9.79 -19.27 3.21
N PHE A 37 -10.49 -18.64 4.16
CA PHE A 37 -9.94 -17.54 4.96
C PHE A 37 -9.28 -18.06 6.26
N TYR A 38 -8.10 -17.54 6.56
CA TYR A 38 -7.27 -17.91 7.72
C TYR A 38 -7.15 -16.76 8.71
N PHE A 39 -8.24 -16.43 9.40
CA PHE A 39 -8.27 -15.32 10.37
C PHE A 39 -7.32 -15.50 11.55
N LEU A 40 -6.94 -16.72 11.92
CA LEU A 40 -6.06 -16.98 13.07
C LEU A 40 -4.56 -16.99 12.73
N LYS A 41 -4.20 -16.74 11.47
CA LYS A 41 -2.79 -16.74 11.05
C LYS A 41 -2.12 -15.43 11.46
N ILE A 42 -1.30 -15.49 12.51
CA ILE A 42 -0.63 -14.33 13.13
C ILE A 42 0.18 -13.52 12.11
N ASP A 43 0.85 -14.17 11.15
CA ASP A 43 1.66 -13.51 10.12
C ASP A 43 0.86 -12.45 9.32
N ASN A 44 -0.45 -12.68 9.11
CA ASN A 44 -1.31 -11.76 8.36
C ASN A 44 -1.62 -10.48 9.15
N TYR A 45 -1.53 -10.51 10.48
CA TYR A 45 -1.74 -9.35 11.34
C TYR A 45 -0.56 -8.39 11.32
N ILE A 46 0.66 -8.88 11.07
CA ILE A 46 1.84 -8.02 10.88
C ILE A 46 1.60 -7.10 9.68
N PHE A 47 1.15 -7.66 8.56
CA PHE A 47 0.81 -6.88 7.37
C PHE A 47 -0.35 -5.90 7.61
N THR A 48 -1.38 -6.34 8.34
CA THR A 48 -2.50 -5.48 8.75
C THR A 48 -2.03 -4.27 9.57
N PHE A 49 -1.08 -4.47 10.48
CA PHE A 49 -0.48 -3.40 11.25
C PHE A 49 0.24 -2.36 10.37
N LEU A 50 1.02 -2.82 9.37
CA LEU A 50 1.67 -1.91 8.42
C LEU A 50 0.66 -1.12 7.58
N VAL A 51 -0.47 -1.73 7.23
CA VAL A 51 -1.58 -1.02 6.56
C VAL A 51 -2.16 0.07 7.45
N MET A 52 -2.27 -0.12 8.77
CA MET A 52 -2.73 0.95 9.67
C MET A 52 -1.79 2.17 9.66
N ILE A 53 -0.47 1.94 9.60
CA ILE A 53 0.51 3.04 9.45
C ILE A 53 0.27 3.78 8.13
N HIS A 54 -0.03 3.07 7.05
CA HIS A 54 -0.36 3.67 5.75
C HIS A 54 -1.66 4.48 5.80
N VAL A 55 -2.71 3.99 6.45
CA VAL A 55 -3.93 4.77 6.68
C VAL A 55 -3.62 6.04 7.47
N TYR A 56 -2.78 5.95 8.50
CA TYR A 56 -2.37 7.11 9.28
C TYR A 56 -1.58 8.12 8.44
N PHE A 57 -0.70 7.66 7.55
CA PHE A 57 0.01 8.51 6.58
C PHE A 57 -0.95 9.28 5.68
N LEU A 58 -1.91 8.60 5.05
CA LEU A 58 -2.89 9.23 4.16
C LEU A 58 -3.69 10.31 4.88
N ASN A 59 -4.16 10.03 6.10
CA ASN A 59 -4.91 10.98 6.90
C ASN A 59 -4.06 12.19 7.34
N SER A 60 -2.81 11.95 7.73
CA SER A 60 -1.89 13.04 8.09
C SER A 60 -1.57 13.94 6.90
N LEU A 61 -1.43 13.36 5.70
CA LEU A 61 -1.24 14.12 4.47
C LEU A 61 -2.50 14.94 4.10
N LEU A 62 -3.69 14.35 4.21
CA LEU A 62 -4.95 15.07 3.97
C LEU A 62 -5.13 16.27 4.92
N ARG A 63 -4.78 16.10 6.20
CA ARG A 63 -4.83 17.19 7.18
C ARG A 63 -3.83 18.30 6.85
N ALA A 64 -2.58 17.94 6.57
CA ALA A 64 -1.53 18.90 6.23
C ALA A 64 -1.83 19.69 4.94
N ASP A 65 -2.54 19.10 3.98
CA ASP A 65 -2.99 19.79 2.77
C ASP A 65 -4.10 20.82 3.04
N ARG A 66 -4.92 20.60 4.07
CA ARG A 66 -6.05 21.49 4.43
C ARG A 66 -5.62 22.62 5.36
N ASP A 67 -4.66 22.36 6.22
CA ASP A 67 -4.22 23.27 7.26
C ASP A 67 -2.69 23.38 7.30
N SER A 68 -2.18 24.50 6.79
CA SER A 68 -0.75 24.79 6.74
C SER A 68 -0.14 25.09 8.11
N SER A 69 -0.94 25.22 9.17
CA SER A 69 -0.44 25.42 10.54
C SER A 69 0.09 24.11 11.16
N ILE A 70 -0.25 22.96 10.57
CA ILE A 70 0.16 21.66 11.10
C ILE A 70 1.66 21.46 10.86
N PRO A 71 2.46 21.18 11.92
CA PRO A 71 3.88 20.99 11.78
C PRO A 71 4.20 19.73 10.95
N LEU A 72 4.97 19.91 9.89
CA LEU A 72 5.37 18.86 8.96
C LEU A 72 6.31 17.79 9.57
N ASN A 73 6.83 18.02 10.78
CA ASN A 73 7.75 17.11 11.47
C ASN A 73 7.14 15.73 11.72
N SER A 74 5.87 15.66 12.15
CA SER A 74 5.19 14.37 12.36
C SER A 74 4.96 13.63 11.05
N LEU A 75 4.52 14.35 10.01
CA LEU A 75 4.30 13.78 8.67
C LEU A 75 5.59 13.19 8.08
N ARG A 76 6.73 13.86 8.29
CA ARG A 76 8.06 13.38 7.87
C ARG A 76 8.40 12.03 8.47
N THR A 77 8.21 11.86 9.78
CA THR A 77 8.51 10.59 10.47
C THR A 77 7.65 9.45 9.91
N ILE A 78 6.36 9.70 9.70
CA ILE A 78 5.44 8.69 9.15
C ILE A 78 5.82 8.34 7.71
N GLU A 79 6.23 9.32 6.91
CA GLU A 79 6.66 9.04 5.55
C GLU A 79 7.95 8.21 5.49
N PHE A 80 8.89 8.43 6.40
CA PHE A 80 10.05 7.55 6.53
C PHE A 80 9.64 6.11 6.88
N ALA A 81 8.66 5.92 7.77
CA ALA A 81 8.10 4.60 8.03
C ALA A 81 7.47 4.00 6.76
N MET A 82 6.78 4.82 5.95
CA MET A 82 6.22 4.38 4.66
C MET A 82 7.29 3.96 3.65
N TYR A 83 8.46 4.60 3.63
CA TYR A 83 9.58 4.14 2.81
C TYR A 83 10.10 2.77 3.23
N ALA A 84 10.06 2.43 4.52
CA ALA A 84 10.38 1.09 5.02
C ALA A 84 9.28 0.05 4.71
N ILE A 85 8.01 0.48 4.64
CA ILE A 85 6.87 -0.38 4.31
C ILE A 85 6.84 -0.73 2.81
N LEU A 86 7.29 0.17 1.93
CA LEU A 86 7.25 -0.05 0.48
C LEU A 86 7.96 -1.35 0.02
N PRO A 87 9.17 -1.70 0.50
CA PRO A 87 9.79 -3.00 0.27
C PRO A 87 8.92 -4.19 0.71
N VAL A 88 8.17 -4.07 1.80
CA VAL A 88 7.26 -5.14 2.26
C VAL A 88 6.12 -5.34 1.26
N TYR A 89 5.60 -4.27 0.66
CA TYR A 89 4.59 -4.38 -0.40
C TYR A 89 5.15 -5.05 -1.65
N LEU A 90 6.37 -4.71 -2.06
CA LEU A 90 7.07 -5.36 -3.16
C LEU A 90 7.29 -6.85 -2.87
N PHE A 91 7.70 -7.19 -1.65
CA PHE A 91 7.86 -8.58 -1.22
C PHE A 91 6.54 -9.35 -1.29
N LYS A 92 5.42 -8.77 -0.84
CA LYS A 92 4.10 -9.41 -0.93
C LYS A 92 3.61 -9.62 -2.36
N LEU A 93 3.92 -8.68 -3.26
CA LEU A 93 3.68 -8.86 -4.69
C LEU A 93 4.50 -10.02 -5.27
N ALA A 94 5.79 -10.08 -4.94
CA ALA A 94 6.67 -11.15 -5.39
C ALA A 94 6.25 -12.53 -4.85
N GLU A 95 5.85 -12.61 -3.59
CA GLU A 95 5.30 -13.82 -2.95
C GLU A 95 4.05 -14.31 -3.71
N THR A 96 3.12 -13.41 -4.03
CA THR A 96 1.89 -13.76 -4.76
C THR A 96 2.19 -14.18 -6.20
N LEU A 97 3.13 -13.50 -6.87
CA LEU A 97 3.58 -13.86 -8.21
C LEU A 97 4.22 -15.25 -8.22
N TYR A 98 5.08 -15.55 -7.24
CA TYR A 98 5.71 -16.86 -7.08
C TYR A 98 4.65 -17.95 -6.88
N VAL A 99 3.66 -17.72 -6.00
CA VAL A 99 2.54 -18.64 -5.80
C VAL A 99 1.79 -18.89 -7.11
N LEU A 100 1.48 -17.86 -7.88
CA LEU A 100 0.82 -18.01 -9.17
C LEU A 100 1.64 -18.77 -10.20
N MET A 101 2.97 -18.61 -10.21
CA MET A 101 3.85 -19.35 -11.13
C MET A 101 3.83 -20.85 -10.87
N THR A 102 3.62 -21.29 -9.63
CA THR A 102 3.49 -22.72 -9.30
C THR A 102 2.31 -23.38 -10.02
N TYR A 103 1.33 -22.61 -10.52
CA TYR A 103 0.25 -23.14 -11.35
C TYR A 103 0.76 -23.92 -12.57
N PHE A 104 1.87 -23.49 -13.16
CA PHE A 104 2.45 -24.13 -14.34
C PHE A 104 3.26 -25.39 -14.01
N ASP A 105 3.58 -25.62 -12.74
CA ASP A 105 4.40 -26.74 -12.28
C ASP A 105 3.58 -27.98 -11.88
N TYR A 106 2.26 -27.83 -11.64
CA TYR A 106 1.37 -28.90 -11.18
C TYR A 106 0.19 -29.12 -12.12
N SER A 107 -0.37 -30.32 -12.12
CA SER A 107 -1.54 -30.67 -12.95
C SER A 107 -2.82 -29.96 -12.48
N GLU A 108 -3.70 -29.61 -13.42
CA GLU A 108 -4.90 -28.78 -13.20
C GLU A 108 -5.85 -29.27 -12.09
N HIS A 109 -5.81 -30.56 -11.73
CA HIS A 109 -6.68 -31.15 -10.71
C HIS A 109 -6.26 -30.86 -9.26
N VAL A 110 -5.08 -30.28 -9.03
CA VAL A 110 -4.59 -30.00 -7.68
C VAL A 110 -5.17 -28.70 -7.11
N PHE A 111 -5.49 -27.73 -7.97
CA PHE A 111 -5.90 -26.39 -7.53
C PHE A 111 -7.41 -26.16 -7.60
N PRO A 112 -7.96 -25.36 -6.67
CA PRO A 112 -9.34 -24.88 -6.80
C PRO A 112 -9.53 -24.09 -8.11
N PRO A 113 -10.72 -24.14 -8.73
CA PRO A 113 -11.01 -23.33 -9.93
C PRO A 113 -10.90 -21.82 -9.69
N THR A 114 -10.96 -21.39 -8.42
CA THR A 114 -10.80 -19.99 -8.01
C THR A 114 -9.33 -19.54 -7.92
N PHE A 115 -8.36 -20.46 -8.02
CA PHE A 115 -6.94 -20.18 -7.80
C PHE A 115 -6.41 -19.05 -8.70
N LEU A 116 -6.52 -19.22 -10.01
CA LEU A 116 -6.06 -18.22 -10.98
C LEU A 116 -6.83 -16.90 -10.91
N PRO A 117 -8.19 -16.87 -11.01
CA PRO A 117 -8.90 -15.59 -11.06
C PRO A 117 -8.72 -14.77 -9.78
N VAL A 118 -8.74 -15.41 -8.61
CA VAL A 118 -8.53 -14.70 -7.34
C VAL A 118 -7.06 -14.30 -7.17
N GLY A 119 -6.11 -15.17 -7.55
CA GLY A 119 -4.69 -14.84 -7.45
C GLY A 119 -4.30 -13.67 -8.35
N ILE A 120 -4.79 -13.63 -9.60
CA ILE A 120 -4.58 -12.52 -10.52
C ILE A 120 -5.19 -11.22 -9.95
N LEU A 121 -6.39 -11.29 -9.39
CA LEU A 121 -7.02 -10.15 -8.73
C LEU A 121 -6.15 -9.62 -7.57
N ILE A 122 -5.68 -10.50 -6.68
CA ILE A 122 -4.82 -10.12 -5.55
C ILE A 122 -3.52 -9.48 -6.05
N LEU A 123 -2.87 -10.09 -7.05
CA LEU A 123 -1.65 -9.56 -7.65
C LEU A 123 -1.88 -8.16 -8.23
N PHE A 124 -2.99 -7.96 -8.94
CA PHE A 124 -3.36 -6.65 -9.49
C PHE A 124 -3.58 -5.61 -8.39
N LEU A 125 -4.29 -5.97 -7.31
CA LEU A 125 -4.53 -5.07 -6.17
C LEU A 125 -3.22 -4.68 -5.48
N GLN A 126 -2.28 -5.62 -5.32
CA GLN A 126 -0.96 -5.35 -4.75
C GLN A 126 -0.11 -4.45 -5.65
N ALA A 127 -0.13 -4.67 -6.97
CA ALA A 127 0.55 -3.80 -7.92
C ALA A 127 -0.04 -2.37 -7.89
N LEU A 128 -1.37 -2.27 -7.83
CA LEU A 128 -2.09 -1.01 -7.71
C LEU A 128 -1.74 -0.30 -6.40
N LEU A 129 -1.61 -1.03 -5.28
CA LEU A 129 -1.20 -0.47 -3.99
C LEU A 129 0.17 0.19 -4.08
N ILE A 130 1.15 -0.48 -4.70
CA ILE A 130 2.51 0.06 -4.86
C ILE A 130 2.48 1.31 -5.72
N LEU A 131 1.76 1.28 -6.86
CA LEU A 131 1.61 2.43 -7.75
C LEU A 131 0.97 3.62 -7.03
N LEU A 132 -0.11 3.38 -6.27
CA LEU A 132 -0.80 4.40 -5.49
C LEU A 132 0.07 4.95 -4.35
N THR A 133 0.90 4.12 -3.73
CA THR A 133 1.86 4.55 -2.69
C THR A 133 2.89 5.51 -3.28
N LEU A 134 3.50 5.14 -4.41
CA LEU A 134 4.49 5.98 -5.09
C LEU A 134 3.89 7.31 -5.56
N THR A 135 2.69 7.27 -6.14
CA THR A 135 1.98 8.50 -6.56
C THR A 135 1.58 9.36 -5.37
N THR A 136 1.25 8.78 -4.21
CA THR A 136 0.99 9.51 -2.97
C THR A 136 2.24 10.26 -2.50
N PHE A 137 3.43 9.65 -2.54
CA PHE A 137 4.69 10.36 -2.23
C PHE A 137 4.96 11.52 -3.17
N GLN A 138 4.63 11.38 -4.45
CA GLN A 138 4.76 12.46 -5.43
C GLN A 138 3.80 13.60 -5.12
N HIS A 139 2.51 13.31 -4.90
CA HIS A 139 1.51 14.29 -4.50
C HIS A 139 1.91 15.02 -3.21
N ARG A 140 2.46 14.31 -2.22
CA ARG A 140 3.00 14.92 -1.00
C ARG A 140 4.06 15.96 -1.32
N ARG A 141 5.08 15.59 -2.09
CA ARG A 141 6.21 16.46 -2.44
C ARG A 141 5.76 17.70 -3.23
N ASP A 142 4.81 17.53 -4.15
CA ASP A 142 4.33 18.61 -5.00
C ASP A 142 3.46 19.62 -4.26
N ARG A 143 2.67 19.16 -3.28
CA ARG A 143 1.71 20.01 -2.54
C ARG A 143 2.33 20.68 -1.33
N LEU A 144 3.13 19.95 -0.55
CA LEU A 144 3.70 20.44 0.71
C LEU A 144 5.15 20.93 0.56
N GLY A 145 5.77 20.71 -0.61
CA GLY A 145 7.15 21.06 -0.85
C GLY A 145 8.16 20.19 -0.08
N PRO A 146 9.46 20.55 -0.13
CA PRO A 146 10.50 19.84 0.60
C PRO A 146 10.37 20.08 2.10
N TYR A 147 10.76 19.09 2.90
CA TYR A 147 10.94 19.31 4.34
C TYR A 147 12.09 20.30 4.55
N ARG A 148 11.79 21.48 5.09
CA ARG A 148 12.82 22.45 5.48
C ARG A 148 13.52 21.97 6.74
N TYR A 149 14.84 21.86 6.67
CA TYR A 149 15.71 21.62 7.82
C TYR A 149 16.08 22.97 8.45
N ASP A 150 15.10 23.82 8.72
CA ASP A 150 15.39 25.10 9.37
C ASP A 150 15.59 24.86 10.88
N ARG A 151 16.88 24.71 11.20
CA ARG A 151 17.58 24.85 12.50
C ARG A 151 17.10 24.02 13.69
N ILE A 152 17.88 22.98 13.98
CA ILE A 152 18.05 22.37 15.31
C ILE A 152 18.90 23.30 16.21
N ASN A 153 18.75 24.63 16.08
CA ASN A 153 19.57 25.63 16.78
C ASN A 153 18.75 26.92 17.04
N GLU A 154 17.60 26.78 17.68
CA GLU A 154 17.10 27.85 18.56
C GLU A 154 16.95 27.21 19.94
N LEU A 155 17.81 27.68 20.84
CA LEU A 155 18.04 27.23 22.22
C LEU A 155 16.78 27.26 23.08
#